data_AF-A0A7X3RZI7-F1
#
_entry.id   AF-A0A7X3RZI7-F1
#
_cell.length_a   1.000
_cell.length_b   1.000
_cell.length_c   1.000
_cell.angle_alpha   90.00
_cell.angle_beta   90.00
_cell.angle_gamma   90.00
#
_symmetry.space_group_name_H-M   'P 1'
#
loop_
_entity.id
_entity.type
_entity.pdbx_description
1 polymer ?
#
loop_
_entity_poly.entity_id
_entity_poly.type
_entity_poly.pdbx_seq_one_letter_code
_entity_poly.pdbx_strand_id
1 'polypeptide(L)'
;FLGDHGWYDKRFMYEESLRMPFLIRYPREVAPGSVNGDMILNVDFPATFLDCAGVDIPSSFQGRSFRSLLGGETPADWQTSMYYRYWMHGAHHNVCAHYGVRTLRYKLIYYYGDPLGQEGAIGPKTKPEWELFDLEKVPCELNSVYADPEYADVVAELKAELARLQEKVGDVPYGAHQID
;
A
#
# COMPACT_ATOMS: atom_id res chain seq x y z
N PHE A 1 10.64 1.15 -11.00
CA PHE A 1 11.43 2.21 -11.62
C PHE A 1 12.12 1.69 -12.85
N LEU A 2 12.07 2.49 -13.92
CA LEU A 2 12.90 2.30 -15.11
C LEU A 2 13.76 3.55 -15.32
N GLY A 3 14.34 4.07 -14.22
CA GLY A 3 15.10 5.33 -14.19
C GLY A 3 14.45 6.43 -13.35
N ASP A 4 13.17 6.30 -12.98
CA ASP A 4 12.48 7.29 -12.13
C ASP A 4 13.16 7.37 -10.75
N HIS A 5 13.29 8.60 -10.24
CA HIS A 5 14.04 8.91 -9.02
C HIS A 5 15.52 8.45 -9.03
N GLY A 6 16.08 8.09 -10.18
CA GLY A 6 17.42 7.49 -10.29
C GLY A 6 17.49 6.02 -9.86
N TRP A 7 16.34 5.37 -9.65
CA TRP A 7 16.25 3.97 -9.19
C TRP A 7 15.94 3.00 -10.34
N TYR A 8 16.25 1.73 -10.07
CA TYR A 8 15.87 0.57 -10.87
C TYR A 8 15.11 -0.41 -9.96
N ASP A 9 14.23 -1.23 -10.54
CA ASP A 9 13.43 -2.26 -9.84
C ASP A 9 12.15 -1.73 -9.12
N LYS A 10 11.37 -2.60 -8.47
CA LYS A 10 10.04 -2.31 -7.86
C LYS A 10 9.99 -2.79 -6.40
N ARG A 11 10.36 -1.94 -5.45
CA ARG A 11 10.42 -2.24 -4.00
C ARG A 11 10.00 -1.11 -3.08
N PHE A 12 10.03 0.12 -3.60
CA PHE A 12 9.59 1.29 -2.85
C PHE A 12 8.09 1.47 -2.98
N MET A 13 7.52 2.17 -2.01
CA MET A 13 6.10 2.52 -2.01
C MET A 13 5.77 3.74 -2.90
N TYR A 14 6.74 4.30 -3.65
CA TYR A 14 6.46 5.39 -4.61
C TYR A 14 5.54 4.94 -5.75
N GLU A 15 4.80 5.87 -6.32
CA GLU A 15 3.63 5.57 -7.15
C GLU A 15 4.00 4.87 -8.45
N GLU A 16 5.17 5.20 -9.01
CA GLU A 16 5.77 4.53 -10.16
C GLU A 16 6.17 3.09 -9.83
N SER A 17 6.29 2.71 -8.56
CA SER A 17 6.58 1.33 -8.13
C SER A 17 5.31 0.59 -7.69
N LEU A 18 4.38 1.31 -7.08
CA LEU A 18 3.19 0.80 -6.42
C LEU A 18 2.03 0.56 -7.40
N ARG A 19 1.74 1.52 -8.29
CA ARG A 19 0.57 1.46 -9.17
C ARG A 19 0.82 0.61 -10.40
N MET A 20 -0.13 -0.28 -10.69
CA MET A 20 -0.10 -1.15 -11.87
C MET A 20 -1.27 -0.85 -12.80
N PRO A 21 -1.08 -0.92 -14.13
CA PRO A 21 -2.20 -0.94 -15.05
C PRO A 21 -3.00 -2.24 -14.87
N PHE A 22 -4.32 -2.14 -14.90
CA PHE A 22 -5.22 -3.29 -14.83
C PHE A 22 -6.27 -3.23 -15.93
N LEU A 23 -6.44 -4.35 -16.65
CA LEU A 23 -7.46 -4.52 -17.67
C LEU A 23 -8.16 -5.86 -17.44
N ILE A 24 -9.49 -5.84 -17.43
CA ILE A 24 -10.33 -7.02 -17.29
C ILE A 24 -11.39 -7.06 -18.38
N ARG A 25 -11.67 -8.26 -18.87
CA ARG A 25 -12.76 -8.52 -19.80
C ARG A 25 -13.66 -9.60 -19.20
N TYR A 26 -14.85 -9.20 -18.77
CA TYR A 26 -15.88 -10.13 -18.31
C TYR A 26 -17.24 -9.75 -18.92
N PRO A 27 -17.58 -10.26 -20.14
CA PRO A 27 -18.69 -9.74 -20.93
C PRO A 27 -20.08 -9.82 -20.28
N ARG A 28 -20.23 -10.62 -19.22
CA ARG A 28 -21.50 -10.73 -18.48
C ARG A 28 -21.78 -9.51 -17.61
N GLU A 29 -20.75 -8.81 -17.14
CA GLU A 29 -20.88 -7.75 -16.12
C GLU A 29 -20.09 -6.49 -16.47
N VAL A 30 -18.95 -6.61 -17.16
CA VAL A 30 -18.13 -5.47 -17.55
C VAL A 30 -18.60 -4.88 -18.87
N ALA A 31 -19.10 -3.65 -18.84
CA ALA A 31 -19.42 -2.89 -20.03
C ALA A 31 -18.14 -2.62 -20.86
N PRO A 32 -18.12 -2.88 -22.17
CA PRO A 32 -16.95 -2.60 -23.00
C PRO A 32 -16.55 -1.12 -22.94
N GLY A 33 -15.26 -0.86 -22.69
CA GLY A 33 -14.70 0.51 -22.64
C GLY A 33 -14.99 1.29 -21.35
N SER A 34 -15.63 0.68 -20.34
CA SER A 34 -15.80 1.32 -19.03
C SER A 34 -14.47 1.53 -18.32
N VAL A 35 -14.39 2.61 -17.52
CA VAL A 35 -13.25 2.93 -16.66
C VAL A 35 -13.73 3.04 -15.22
N ASN A 36 -12.99 2.46 -14.29
CA ASN A 36 -13.23 2.57 -12.86
C ASN A 36 -11.94 3.07 -12.17
N GLY A 37 -12.09 4.02 -11.24
CA GLY A 37 -10.99 4.65 -10.50
C GLY A 37 -10.89 4.22 -9.03
N ASP A 38 -11.73 3.30 -8.59
CA ASP A 38 -11.72 2.77 -7.23
C ASP A 38 -10.46 1.95 -6.98
N MET A 39 -10.00 1.97 -5.72
CA MET A 39 -8.80 1.27 -5.32
C MET A 39 -9.06 -0.24 -5.20
N ILE A 40 -8.32 -1.04 -5.96
CA ILE A 40 -8.23 -2.49 -5.80
C ILE A 40 -6.78 -2.90 -5.48
N LEU A 41 -6.61 -4.02 -4.77
CA LEU A 41 -5.31 -4.53 -4.36
C LEU A 41 -5.08 -5.94 -4.88
N ASN A 42 -3.80 -6.34 -4.97
CA ASN A 42 -3.43 -7.69 -5.41
C ASN A 42 -4.07 -8.80 -4.53
N VAL A 43 -4.34 -8.51 -3.26
CA VAL A 43 -4.99 -9.44 -2.31
C VAL A 43 -6.50 -9.60 -2.58
N ASP A 44 -7.12 -8.73 -3.38
CA ASP A 44 -8.55 -8.80 -3.70
C ASP A 44 -8.87 -9.76 -4.85
N PHE A 45 -7.88 -10.09 -5.68
CA PHE A 45 -8.06 -10.97 -6.84
C PHE A 45 -8.53 -12.38 -6.46
N PRO A 46 -7.94 -13.09 -5.49
CA PRO A 46 -8.39 -14.42 -5.11
C PRO A 46 -9.87 -14.44 -4.69
N ALA A 47 -10.30 -13.47 -3.87
CA ALA A 47 -11.69 -13.34 -3.44
C ALA A 47 -12.63 -13.08 -4.64
N THR A 48 -12.21 -12.21 -5.56
CA THR A 48 -13.00 -11.88 -6.76
C THR A 48 -13.15 -13.09 -7.69
N PHE A 49 -12.11 -13.91 -7.86
CA PHE A 49 -12.18 -15.10 -8.71
C PHE A 49 -13.14 -16.16 -8.14
N LEU A 50 -13.13 -16.37 -6.82
CA LEU A 50 -14.07 -17.29 -6.18
C LEU A 50 -15.51 -16.80 -6.29
N ASP A 51 -15.76 -15.51 -6.05
CA ASP A 51 -17.07 -14.89 -6.24
C ASP A 51 -17.58 -15.07 -7.67
N CYS A 52 -16.75 -14.74 -8.68
CA CYS A 52 -17.10 -14.94 -10.09
C CYS A 52 -17.41 -16.42 -10.43
N ALA A 53 -16.80 -17.36 -9.72
CA ALA A 53 -17.02 -18.78 -9.88
C ALA A 53 -18.22 -19.33 -9.05
N GLY A 54 -18.82 -18.51 -8.18
CA GLY A 54 -19.88 -18.95 -7.27
C GLY A 54 -19.38 -19.86 -6.15
N VAL A 55 -18.13 -19.68 -5.73
CA VAL A 55 -17.47 -20.45 -4.66
C VAL A 55 -17.34 -19.58 -3.41
N ASP A 56 -17.54 -20.18 -2.24
CA ASP A 56 -17.40 -19.49 -0.95
C ASP A 56 -15.98 -18.92 -0.77
N ILE A 57 -15.90 -17.68 -0.28
CA ILE A 57 -14.63 -17.00 0.00
C ILE A 57 -14.16 -17.39 1.40
N PRO A 58 -12.96 -17.96 1.56
CA PRO A 58 -12.42 -18.29 2.88
C PRO A 58 -12.27 -17.04 3.76
N SER A 59 -12.63 -17.14 5.04
CA SER A 59 -12.45 -16.05 6.02
C SER A 59 -10.98 -15.68 6.28
N SER A 60 -10.03 -16.53 5.87
CA SER A 60 -8.60 -16.26 5.96
C SER A 60 -8.08 -15.31 4.87
N PHE A 61 -8.89 -14.98 3.86
CA PHE A 61 -8.48 -14.03 2.82
C PHE A 61 -8.50 -12.61 3.39
N GLN A 62 -7.42 -11.86 3.13
CA GLN A 62 -7.29 -10.47 3.60
C GLN A 62 -7.99 -9.47 2.68
N GLY A 63 -8.11 -9.79 1.39
CA GLY A 63 -8.83 -8.99 0.40
C GLY A 63 -10.30 -9.38 0.29
N ARG A 64 -11.06 -8.55 -0.43
CA ARG A 64 -12.50 -8.76 -0.67
C ARG A 64 -12.81 -8.73 -2.17
N SER A 65 -13.92 -9.35 -2.58
CA SER A 65 -14.30 -9.35 -3.99
C SER A 65 -14.60 -7.93 -4.48
N PHE A 66 -14.00 -7.53 -5.61
CA PHE A 66 -14.31 -6.28 -6.32
C PHE A 66 -15.32 -6.48 -7.46
N ARG A 67 -16.02 -7.61 -7.51
CA ARG A 67 -16.97 -7.92 -8.59
C ARG A 67 -18.04 -6.84 -8.78
N SER A 68 -18.56 -6.23 -7.71
CA SER A 68 -19.53 -5.13 -7.84
C SER A 68 -18.97 -3.93 -8.61
N LEU A 69 -17.66 -3.64 -8.44
CA LEU A 69 -16.99 -2.56 -9.17
C LEU A 69 -16.94 -2.83 -10.67
N LEU A 70 -16.93 -4.11 -11.09
CA LEU A 70 -16.97 -4.50 -12.50
C LEU A 70 -18.28 -4.07 -13.18
N GLY A 71 -19.38 -4.05 -12.41
CA GLY A 71 -20.69 -3.54 -12.84
C GLY A 71 -20.87 -2.04 -12.65
N GLY A 72 -19.86 -1.32 -12.15
CA GLY A 72 -19.92 0.12 -11.87
C GLY A 72 -20.58 0.47 -10.53
N GLU A 73 -20.75 -0.50 -9.63
CA GLU A 73 -21.33 -0.29 -8.31
C GLU A 73 -20.24 -0.28 -7.24
N THR A 74 -19.93 0.91 -6.70
CA THR A 74 -18.99 1.10 -5.59
C THR A 74 -19.72 0.98 -4.25
N PRO A 75 -19.43 -0.05 -3.43
CA PRO A 75 -20.01 -0.17 -2.11
C PRO A 75 -19.66 1.02 -1.20
N ALA A 76 -20.56 1.40 -0.31
CA ALA A 76 -20.36 2.55 0.58
C ALA A 76 -19.16 2.39 1.54
N ASP A 77 -18.79 1.14 1.84
CA ASP A 77 -17.66 0.77 2.69
C ASP A 77 -16.41 0.38 1.89
N TRP A 78 -16.37 0.68 0.58
CA TRP A 78 -15.23 0.32 -0.26
C TRP A 78 -13.95 1.00 0.21
N GLN A 79 -12.86 0.23 0.16
CA GLN A 79 -11.57 0.67 0.68
C GLN A 79 -11.06 1.89 -0.10
N THR A 80 -10.61 2.90 0.64
CA THR A 80 -10.01 4.13 0.12
C THR A 80 -8.54 4.28 0.55
N SER A 81 -8.03 3.27 1.25
CA SER A 81 -6.69 3.19 1.80
C SER A 81 -6.12 1.78 1.62
N MET A 82 -4.80 1.70 1.54
CA MET A 82 -4.06 0.46 1.40
C MET A 82 -2.84 0.44 2.32
N TYR A 83 -2.56 -0.75 2.85
CA TYR A 83 -1.37 -1.03 3.63
C TYR A 83 -0.30 -1.67 2.75
N TYR A 84 0.95 -1.22 2.93
CA TYR A 84 2.12 -1.78 2.25
C TYR A 84 3.20 -2.11 3.27
N ARG A 85 3.88 -3.24 3.09
CA ARG A 85 4.98 -3.71 3.95
C ARG A 85 6.08 -4.33 3.11
N TYR A 86 7.31 -3.91 3.36
CA TYR A 86 8.53 -4.47 2.78
C TYR A 86 9.55 -4.77 3.89
N TRP A 87 10.06 -6.00 3.93
CA TRP A 87 10.84 -6.53 5.05
C TRP A 87 12.34 -6.68 4.79
N MET A 88 12.75 -6.76 3.52
CA MET A 88 14.13 -7.12 3.15
C MET A 88 15.06 -5.90 3.24
N HIS A 89 15.40 -5.49 4.46
CA HIS A 89 16.29 -4.35 4.73
C HIS A 89 17.64 -4.54 4.05
N GLY A 90 18.11 -3.52 3.33
CA GLY A 90 19.45 -3.47 2.72
C GLY A 90 19.69 -4.48 1.60
N ALA A 91 18.81 -5.48 1.44
CA ALA A 91 18.91 -6.48 0.40
C ALA A 91 18.54 -5.86 -0.95
N HIS A 92 19.19 -6.34 -2.01
CA HIS A 92 18.89 -6.04 -3.42
C HIS A 92 18.51 -4.57 -3.69
N HIS A 93 19.51 -3.77 -4.07
CA HIS A 93 19.39 -2.32 -4.29
C HIS A 93 19.25 -1.47 -3.02
N ASN A 94 19.76 -1.94 -1.87
CA ASN A 94 19.88 -1.16 -0.63
C ASN A 94 18.56 -0.54 -0.13
N VAL A 95 17.44 -1.22 -0.35
CA VAL A 95 16.13 -0.72 0.06
C VAL A 95 15.96 -0.88 1.57
N CYS A 96 15.68 0.20 2.29
CA CYS A 96 15.40 0.12 3.72
C CYS A 96 14.08 -0.63 3.95
N ALA A 97 14.02 -1.47 4.97
CA ALA A 97 12.74 -2.08 5.34
C ALA A 97 11.77 -1.00 5.83
N HIS A 98 10.52 -1.09 5.36
CA HIS A 98 9.54 -0.02 5.52
C HIS A 98 8.11 -0.53 5.44
N TYR A 99 7.19 0.30 5.90
CA TYR A 99 5.77 0.11 5.71
C TYR A 99 5.06 1.45 5.64
N GLY A 100 3.81 1.44 5.18
CA GLY A 100 3.07 2.68 5.05
C GLY A 100 1.62 2.49 4.68
N VAL A 101 0.93 3.61 4.63
CA VAL A 101 -0.44 3.72 4.16
C VAL A 101 -0.50 4.65 2.94
N ARG A 102 -1.28 4.26 1.93
CA ARG A 102 -1.62 5.13 0.80
C ARG A 102 -3.14 5.25 0.72
N THR A 103 -3.64 6.48 0.75
CA THR A 103 -5.04 6.82 0.52
C THR A 103 -5.24 7.27 -0.93
N LEU A 104 -6.42 7.76 -1.31
CA LEU A 104 -6.64 8.34 -2.63
C LEU A 104 -5.74 9.55 -2.92
N ARG A 105 -5.37 10.33 -1.88
CA ARG A 105 -4.62 11.58 -2.02
C ARG A 105 -3.28 11.59 -1.30
N TYR A 106 -3.16 10.93 -0.16
CA TYR A 106 -1.95 11.03 0.66
C TYR A 106 -1.23 9.69 0.75
N LYS A 107 0.08 9.76 0.95
CA LYS A 107 0.89 8.58 1.27
C LYS A 107 1.84 8.87 2.41
N LEU A 108 1.79 8.02 3.43
CA LEU A 108 2.67 8.08 4.59
C LEU A 108 3.52 6.79 4.63
N ILE A 109 4.83 6.95 4.61
CA ILE A 109 5.81 5.86 4.63
C ILE A 109 6.67 5.99 5.88
N TYR A 110 6.91 4.87 6.55
CA TYR A 110 7.87 4.74 7.63
C TYR A 110 8.97 3.77 7.26
N TYR A 111 10.18 4.29 7.07
CA TYR A 111 11.40 3.51 6.94
C TYR A 111 11.92 3.22 8.34
N TYR A 112 11.62 2.04 8.87
CA TYR A 112 12.13 1.63 10.18
C TYR A 112 13.56 1.12 10.10
N GLY A 113 14.00 0.68 8.92
CA GLY A 113 15.42 0.50 8.62
C GLY A 113 16.13 -0.55 9.47
N ASP A 114 15.43 -1.59 9.91
CA ASP A 114 15.96 -2.65 10.76
C ASP A 114 15.82 -4.01 10.04
N PRO A 115 16.89 -4.82 9.90
CA PRO A 115 16.77 -6.15 9.32
C PRO A 115 15.93 -7.12 10.15
N LEU A 116 15.72 -6.86 11.45
CA LEU A 116 14.91 -7.70 12.36
C LEU A 116 15.26 -9.20 12.34
N GLY A 117 16.50 -9.54 11.97
CA GLY A 117 16.96 -10.92 11.79
C GLY A 117 16.20 -11.70 10.70
N GLN A 118 15.48 -11.01 9.82
CA GLN A 118 14.72 -11.64 8.74
C GLN A 118 15.67 -12.27 7.70
N GLU A 119 15.28 -13.43 7.19
CA GLU A 119 16.05 -14.12 6.16
C GLU A 119 16.19 -13.22 4.90
N GLY A 120 17.42 -13.06 4.42
CA GLY A 120 17.75 -12.24 3.26
C GLY A 120 17.91 -10.74 3.55
N ALA A 121 17.48 -10.22 4.70
CA ALA A 121 17.78 -8.85 5.11
C ALA A 121 19.25 -8.72 5.53
N ILE A 122 19.92 -7.66 5.08
CA ILE A 122 21.35 -7.44 5.27
C ILE A 122 21.66 -6.01 5.72
N GLY A 123 22.89 -5.82 6.22
CA GLY A 123 23.41 -4.51 6.56
C GLY A 123 23.00 -4.03 7.96
N PRO A 124 23.59 -2.91 8.41
CA PRO A 124 23.29 -2.34 9.72
C PRO A 124 21.92 -1.69 9.72
N LYS A 125 21.38 -1.46 10.93
CA LYS A 125 20.21 -0.60 11.11
C LYS A 125 20.50 0.80 10.57
N THR A 126 19.54 1.40 9.89
CA THR A 126 19.59 2.82 9.48
C THR A 126 18.76 3.67 10.43
N LYS A 127 18.95 4.99 10.38
CA LYS A 127 18.13 5.91 11.17
C LYS A 127 16.69 5.84 10.66
N PRO A 128 15.68 5.61 11.53
CA PRO A 128 14.30 5.60 11.10
C PRO A 128 13.83 6.96 10.58
N GLU A 129 12.98 6.94 9.56
CA GLU A 129 12.50 8.15 8.89
C GLU A 129 11.05 8.02 8.43
N TRP A 130 10.33 9.14 8.45
CA TRP A 130 8.98 9.26 7.92
C TRP A 130 8.98 10.13 6.66
N GLU A 131 8.23 9.68 5.65
CA GLU A 131 7.90 10.47 4.47
C GLU A 131 6.40 10.63 4.35
N LEU A 132 5.94 11.85 4.01
CA LEU A 132 4.55 12.15 3.67
C LEU A 132 4.52 12.84 2.32
N PHE A 133 3.65 12.36 1.42
CA PHE A 133 3.39 12.98 0.13
C PHE A 133 1.91 13.31 -0.04
N ASP A 134 1.61 14.53 -0.49
CA ASP A 134 0.31 14.93 -1.04
C ASP A 134 0.35 14.68 -2.54
N LEU A 135 -0.29 13.61 -3.01
CA LEU A 135 -0.24 13.16 -4.40
C LEU A 135 -0.92 14.12 -5.39
N GLU A 136 -1.71 15.08 -4.89
CA GLU A 136 -2.29 16.13 -5.73
C GLU A 136 -1.35 17.34 -5.87
N LYS A 137 -0.60 17.68 -4.82
CA LYS A 137 0.23 18.89 -4.77
C LYS A 137 1.71 18.65 -5.04
N VAL A 138 2.21 17.46 -4.73
CA VAL A 138 3.63 17.09 -4.86
C VAL A 138 3.77 16.15 -6.05
N PRO A 139 3.95 16.69 -7.27
CA PRO A 139 4.15 15.84 -8.44
C PRO A 139 5.41 14.98 -8.25
N CYS A 140 5.31 13.70 -8.61
CA CYS A 140 6.41 12.74 -8.58
C CYS A 140 7.08 12.57 -7.22
N GLU A 141 6.42 12.91 -6.11
CA GLU A 141 6.86 12.50 -4.76
C GLU A 141 8.32 12.88 -4.43
N LEU A 142 8.78 14.03 -4.95
CA LEU A 142 10.18 14.44 -4.84
C LEU A 142 10.50 15.08 -3.48
N ASN A 143 9.49 15.61 -2.79
CA ASN A 143 9.66 16.34 -1.53
C ASN A 143 8.66 15.83 -0.49
N SER A 144 9.18 15.28 0.61
CA SER A 144 8.36 14.93 1.77
C SER A 144 7.86 16.20 2.46
N VAL A 145 6.55 16.27 2.70
CA VAL A 145 5.90 17.34 3.48
C VAL A 145 5.68 16.94 4.94
N TYR A 146 6.31 15.84 5.41
CA TYR A 146 6.10 15.32 6.77
C TYR A 146 6.45 16.33 7.88
N ALA A 147 7.49 17.13 7.67
CA ALA A 147 7.94 18.13 8.64
C ALA A 147 7.17 19.45 8.55
N ASP A 148 6.26 19.61 7.59
CA ASP A 148 5.45 20.81 7.42
C ASP A 148 4.30 20.83 8.44
N PRO A 149 4.24 21.84 9.33
CA PRO A 149 3.18 21.95 10.34
C PRO A 149 1.77 21.99 9.75
N GLU A 150 1.58 22.44 8.50
CA GLU A 150 0.26 22.44 7.83
C GLU A 150 -0.31 21.04 7.63
N TYR A 151 0.55 20.01 7.62
CA TYR A 151 0.14 18.61 7.45
C TYR A 151 0.08 17.83 8.77
N ALA A 152 0.23 18.49 9.93
CA ALA A 152 0.25 17.80 11.23
C ALA A 152 -1.01 16.95 11.48
N ASP A 153 -2.19 17.48 11.15
CA ASP A 153 -3.46 16.75 11.29
C ASP A 153 -3.54 15.57 10.31
N VAL A 154 -3.06 15.75 9.08
CA VAL A 154 -2.99 14.68 8.06
C VAL A 154 -2.05 13.56 8.52
N VAL A 155 -0.90 13.90 9.11
CA VAL A 155 0.02 12.90 9.68
C VAL A 155 -0.67 12.11 10.79
N ALA A 156 -1.42 12.77 11.68
CA ALA A 156 -2.13 12.10 12.76
C ALA A 156 -3.21 11.15 12.23
N GLU A 157 -4.01 11.59 11.27
CA GLU A 157 -5.03 10.78 10.59
C GLU A 157 -4.41 9.54 9.93
N LEU A 158 -3.35 9.73 9.15
CA LEU A 158 -2.71 8.63 8.43
C LEU A 158 -2.01 7.64 9.36
N LYS A 159 -1.45 8.09 10.49
CA LYS A 159 -0.91 7.18 11.51
C LYS A 159 -2.00 6.34 12.17
N ALA A 160 -3.16 6.93 12.45
CA ALA A 160 -4.30 6.19 12.99
C ALA A 160 -4.83 5.17 11.98
N GLU A 161 -4.95 5.57 10.70
CA GLU A 161 -5.39 4.66 9.64
C GLU A 161 -4.38 3.53 9.40
N LEU A 162 -3.08 3.83 9.44
CA LEU A 162 -2.02 2.83 9.36
C LEU A 162 -2.14 1.81 10.49
N ALA A 163 -2.33 2.26 11.73
CA ALA A 163 -2.52 1.37 12.88
C ALA A 163 -3.75 0.47 12.71
N ARG A 164 -4.89 1.04 12.28
CA ARG A 164 -6.12 0.29 12.00
C ARG A 164 -5.91 -0.78 10.92
N LEU A 165 -5.19 -0.45 9.84
CA LEU A 165 -4.91 -1.39 8.76
C LEU A 165 -3.94 -2.50 9.19
N GLN A 166 -2.94 -2.19 10.01
CA GLN A 166 -2.02 -3.18 10.57
C GLN A 166 -2.76 -4.16 11.49
N GLU A 167 -3.60 -3.64 12.39
CA GLU A 167 -4.47 -4.45 13.25
C GLU A 167 -5.37 -5.37 12.42
N LYS A 168 -6.02 -4.84 11.37
CA LYS A 168 -6.89 -5.62 10.47
C LYS A 168 -6.19 -6.85 9.88
N VAL A 169 -4.89 -6.75 9.57
CA VAL A 169 -4.14 -7.85 8.96
C VAL A 169 -3.29 -8.64 9.97
N GLY A 170 -3.41 -8.32 11.27
CA GLY A 170 -2.63 -8.96 12.33
C GLY A 170 -1.13 -8.65 12.29
N ASP A 171 -0.74 -7.53 11.67
CA ASP A 171 0.66 -7.09 11.63
C ASP A 171 0.95 -6.14 12.79
N VAL A 172 2.17 -6.22 13.32
CA VAL A 172 2.61 -5.44 14.48
C VAL A 172 3.48 -4.28 14.01
N PRO A 173 3.23 -3.04 14.51
CA PRO A 173 4.11 -1.90 14.24
C PRO A 173 5.54 -2.15 14.74
N TYR A 174 6.52 -1.65 14.01
CA TYR A 174 7.91 -1.70 14.47
C TYR A 174 8.05 -0.96 15.81
N GLY A 175 8.75 -1.57 16.77
CA GLY A 175 8.96 -1.00 18.11
C GLY A 175 7.85 -1.26 19.13
N ALA A 176 6.70 -1.84 18.74
CA ALA A 176 5.61 -2.13 19.69
C ALA A 176 5.99 -3.13 20.80
N HIS A 177 7.06 -3.91 20.60
CA HIS A 177 7.63 -4.85 21.58
C HIS A 177 8.94 -4.36 22.21
N GLN A 178 9.35 -3.10 22.00
CA GLN A 178 10.61 -2.54 22.53
C GLN A 178 10.41 -1.70 23.81
N ILE A 179 9.29 -1.87 24.51
CA ILE A 179 9.12 -1.37 25.88
C ILE A 179 9.44 -2.54 26.81
N ASP A 180 10.72 -2.67 27.16
CA ASP A 180 11.24 -3.33 28.37
C ASP A 180 12.63 -2.73 28.70
#